data_AF-A0A1F4MPA9-F1
#
_entry.id   AF-A0A1F4MPA9-F1
#
_cell.length_a   1.000
_cell.length_b   1.000
_cell.length_c   1.000
_cell.angle_alpha   90.00
_cell.angle_beta   90.00
_cell.angle_gamma   90.00
#
_symmetry.space_group_name_H-M   'P 1'
#
loop_
_entity.id
_entity.type
_entity.pdbx_description
1 polymer ?
#
loop_
_entity_poly.entity_id
_entity_poly.type
_entity_poly.pdbx_seq_one_letter_code
_entity_poly.pdbx_strand_id
1 'polypeptide(L)'
;MNIRKQMVVGALVALCSIGAYAQDASKAPGAGPNPFVECGIGAALFPDTHWAAVTSNVIWDLGTTAVTSATMSPQTCNGKKVATALFIRDSYEQLAEETAQGQGEHLATVLGMFDCTGAQQQAAAALTRQHMGSAVSQPGFGATPRIEKAARFYDAVQSAAVQSCAA
;
A
#
# COMPACT_ATOMS: atom_id res chain seq x y z
N MET A 1 54.61 -41.40 0.52
CA MET A 1 53.73 -42.59 0.37
C MET A 1 52.96 -42.71 1.68
N ASN A 2 51.68 -42.35 1.81
CA ASN A 2 50.52 -42.67 1.01
C ASN A 2 49.49 -41.54 0.95
N ILE A 3 49.02 -41.30 -0.27
CA ILE A 3 47.90 -40.46 -0.67
C ILE A 3 46.61 -41.27 -0.51
N ARG A 4 45.58 -40.72 0.16
CA ARG A 4 44.19 -41.21 0.01
C ARG A 4 43.35 -40.13 -0.69
N LYS A 5 42.85 -40.54 -1.86
CA LYS A 5 41.98 -39.87 -2.84
C LYS A 5 40.70 -39.33 -2.16
N GLN A 6 40.31 -38.06 -2.39
CA GLN A 6 39.24 -37.59 -3.31
C GLN A 6 37.92 -38.38 -3.16
N MET A 7 36.71 -37.81 -3.05
CA MET A 7 36.14 -36.64 -3.73
C MET A 7 34.68 -36.41 -3.20
N VAL A 8 34.11 -35.21 -3.47
CA VAL A 8 32.68 -34.93 -3.79
C VAL A 8 31.68 -34.48 -2.70
N VAL A 9 31.40 -33.15 -2.77
CA VAL A 9 30.08 -32.47 -2.90
C VAL A 9 29.06 -32.56 -1.76
N GLY A 10 28.57 -31.37 -1.34
CA GLY A 10 27.22 -31.27 -0.75
C GLY A 10 26.89 -29.96 -0.05
N ALA A 11 26.73 -28.88 -0.83
CA ALA A 11 25.91 -27.70 -0.56
C ALA A 11 25.96 -27.05 0.84
N LEU A 12 26.65 -25.91 0.91
CA LEU A 12 26.34 -24.81 1.82
C LEU A 12 24.83 -24.53 1.80
N VAL A 13 24.17 -24.74 2.94
CA VAL A 13 22.83 -24.22 3.21
C VAL A 13 22.96 -22.70 3.20
N ALA A 14 22.72 -22.09 2.05
CA ALA A 14 22.49 -20.67 1.93
C ALA A 14 21.17 -20.37 2.69
N LEU A 15 21.31 -19.93 3.94
CA LEU A 15 20.27 -19.23 4.66
C LEU A 15 19.97 -17.94 3.89
N CYS A 16 19.09 -18.04 2.89
CA CYS A 16 18.39 -16.88 2.38
C CYS A 16 17.55 -16.37 3.55
N SER A 17 18.04 -15.32 4.19
CA SER A 17 17.27 -14.43 5.05
C SER A 17 16.09 -13.93 4.22
N ILE A 18 14.97 -14.64 4.27
CA ILE A 18 13.70 -14.13 3.77
C ILE A 18 13.41 -12.94 4.68
N GLY A 19 13.67 -11.73 4.17
CA GLY A 19 13.23 -10.52 4.84
C GLY A 19 11.75 -10.71 5.16
N ALA A 20 11.40 -10.56 6.44
CA ALA A 20 10.02 -10.54 6.85
C ALA A 20 9.36 -9.34 6.17
N TYR A 21 8.78 -9.56 4.99
CA TYR A 21 7.69 -8.71 4.51
C TYR A 21 6.63 -8.87 5.60
N ALA A 22 6.39 -7.79 6.34
CA ALA A 22 5.25 -7.72 7.22
C ALA A 22 4.01 -7.88 6.33
N GLN A 23 3.58 -9.12 6.11
CA GLN A 23 2.24 -9.40 5.66
C GLN A 23 1.36 -8.88 6.78
N ASP A 24 0.55 -7.88 6.45
CA ASP A 24 -0.54 -7.43 7.30
C ASP A 24 -1.52 -8.61 7.41
N ALA A 25 -1.22 -9.54 8.32
CA ALA A 25 -1.94 -10.80 8.53
C ALA A 25 -3.39 -10.58 9.00
N SER A 26 -3.79 -9.33 9.15
CA SER A 26 -5.11 -8.87 9.55
C SER A 26 -6.07 -8.64 8.39
N LYS A 27 -5.62 -8.66 7.12
CA LYS A 27 -6.50 -8.43 5.96
C LYS A 27 -7.03 -9.74 5.39
N ALA A 28 -8.35 -9.91 5.39
CA ALA A 28 -9.00 -11.11 4.85
C ALA A 28 -8.58 -11.36 3.39
N PRO A 29 -8.36 -12.62 2.96
CA PRO A 29 -8.14 -12.95 1.56
C PRO A 29 -9.23 -12.33 0.68
N GLY A 30 -8.83 -11.53 -0.30
CA GLY A 30 -9.76 -10.83 -1.20
C GLY A 30 -10.24 -9.44 -0.73
N ALA A 31 -9.79 -8.92 0.41
CA ALA A 31 -10.04 -7.52 0.80
C ALA A 31 -9.10 -6.51 0.12
N GLY A 32 -8.28 -6.98 -0.83
CA GLY A 32 -7.50 -6.14 -1.75
C GLY A 32 -8.33 -5.64 -2.95
N PRO A 33 -7.75 -4.79 -3.82
CA PRO A 33 -8.39 -4.38 -5.07
C PRO A 33 -8.74 -5.59 -5.94
N ASN A 34 -9.81 -5.49 -6.75
CA ASN A 34 -10.17 -6.55 -7.68
C ASN A 34 -9.03 -6.72 -8.71
N PRO A 35 -8.34 -7.86 -8.75
CA PRO A 35 -7.16 -8.01 -9.59
C PRO A 35 -7.47 -7.83 -11.08
N PHE A 36 -8.63 -8.31 -11.56
CA PHE A 36 -8.93 -8.33 -12.99
C PHE A 36 -9.52 -7.02 -13.52
N VAL A 37 -10.07 -6.18 -12.64
CA VAL A 37 -10.71 -4.92 -13.02
C VAL A 37 -9.86 -3.72 -12.63
N GLU A 38 -9.24 -3.77 -11.45
CA GLU A 38 -8.49 -2.64 -10.89
C GLU A 38 -6.98 -2.82 -11.01
N CYS A 39 -6.46 -4.00 -11.31
CA CYS A 39 -5.02 -4.24 -11.41
C CYS A 39 -4.63 -4.83 -12.78
N GLY A 40 -3.32 -4.93 -13.02
CA GLY A 40 -2.76 -5.55 -14.21
C GLY A 40 -2.82 -4.66 -15.46
N ILE A 41 -2.33 -5.21 -16.56
CA ILE A 41 -2.22 -4.46 -17.82
C ILE A 41 -3.60 -4.10 -18.40
N GLY A 42 -4.60 -4.95 -18.16
CA GLY A 42 -5.96 -4.72 -18.60
C GLY A 42 -6.58 -3.50 -17.94
N ALA A 43 -6.36 -3.31 -16.63
CA ALA A 43 -6.85 -2.12 -15.92
C ALA A 43 -6.14 -0.84 -16.39
N ALA A 44 -4.86 -0.93 -16.77
CA ALA A 44 -4.10 0.21 -17.30
C ALA A 44 -4.55 0.61 -18.72
N LEU A 45 -4.90 -0.36 -19.57
CA LEU A 45 -5.34 -0.11 -20.95
C LEU A 45 -6.82 0.25 -21.04
N PHE A 46 -7.65 -0.29 -20.15
CA PHE A 46 -9.11 -0.16 -20.18
C PHE A 46 -9.67 0.30 -18.83
N PRO A 47 -9.24 1.48 -18.33
CA PRO A 47 -9.58 1.94 -16.97
C PRO A 47 -11.09 2.07 -16.73
N ASP A 48 -11.84 2.45 -17.76
CA ASP A 48 -13.29 2.66 -17.68
C ASP A 48 -14.11 1.54 -18.32
N THR A 49 -13.46 0.50 -18.88
CA THR A 49 -14.13 -0.58 -19.62
C THR A 49 -13.82 -1.94 -18.99
N HIS A 50 -14.52 -2.26 -17.90
CA HIS A 50 -14.22 -3.43 -17.05
C HIS A 50 -14.19 -4.76 -17.80
N TRP A 51 -15.08 -5.01 -18.76
CA TRP A 51 -15.08 -6.27 -19.51
C TRP A 51 -13.84 -6.42 -20.39
N ALA A 52 -13.33 -5.31 -20.94
CA ALA A 52 -12.10 -5.30 -21.72
C ALA A 52 -10.87 -5.43 -20.82
N ALA A 53 -10.88 -4.80 -19.63
CA ALA A 53 -9.84 -4.99 -18.61
C ALA A 53 -9.73 -6.45 -18.18
N VAL A 54 -10.86 -7.09 -17.84
CA VAL A 54 -10.90 -8.51 -17.46
C VAL A 54 -10.43 -9.39 -18.60
N THR A 55 -10.96 -9.19 -19.81
CA THR A 55 -10.58 -9.98 -20.98
C THR A 55 -9.09 -9.84 -21.29
N SER A 56 -8.55 -8.63 -21.26
CA SER A 56 -7.14 -8.36 -21.49
C SER A 56 -6.25 -8.97 -20.41
N ASN A 57 -6.63 -8.85 -19.13
CA ASN A 57 -5.92 -9.47 -18.02
C ASN A 57 -5.99 -11.00 -18.08
N VAL A 58 -7.04 -11.62 -18.59
CA VAL A 58 -7.11 -13.08 -18.76
C VAL A 58 -6.28 -13.54 -19.96
N ILE A 59 -6.35 -12.82 -21.09
CA ILE A 59 -5.56 -13.14 -22.29
C ILE A 59 -4.06 -12.96 -22.00
N TRP A 60 -3.70 -11.92 -21.27
CA TRP A 60 -2.34 -11.68 -20.83
C TRP A 60 -2.03 -12.59 -19.64
N ASP A 61 -1.13 -13.56 -19.81
CA ASP A 61 -0.60 -14.42 -18.74
C ASP A 61 -1.62 -15.06 -17.76
N LEU A 62 -2.88 -15.25 -18.19
CA LEU A 62 -3.97 -15.77 -17.37
C LEU A 62 -4.24 -14.93 -16.10
N GLY A 63 -3.86 -13.66 -16.12
CA GLY A 63 -4.06 -12.73 -15.01
C GLY A 63 -3.09 -12.91 -13.86
N THR A 64 -2.01 -13.67 -14.05
CA THR A 64 -0.98 -13.86 -13.03
C THR A 64 -0.29 -12.54 -12.70
N THR A 65 -0.06 -11.66 -13.69
CA THR A 65 0.41 -10.29 -13.43
C THR A 65 -0.61 -9.48 -12.63
N ALA A 66 -1.90 -9.60 -12.95
CA ALA A 66 -2.97 -8.87 -12.31
C ALA A 66 -3.11 -9.26 -10.82
N VAL A 67 -3.08 -10.57 -10.53
CA VAL A 67 -3.09 -11.13 -9.16
C VAL A 67 -1.82 -10.76 -8.41
N THR A 68 -0.64 -10.87 -9.04
CA THR A 68 0.63 -10.48 -8.40
C THR A 68 0.61 -9.00 -8.03
N SER A 69 0.13 -8.13 -8.91
CA SER A 69 0.00 -6.69 -8.67
C SER A 69 -0.96 -6.40 -7.51
N ALA A 70 -2.12 -7.06 -7.47
CA ALA A 70 -3.08 -6.92 -6.37
C ALA A 70 -2.53 -7.40 -5.02
N THR A 71 -1.59 -8.35 -5.03
CA THR A 71 -1.01 -8.93 -3.81
C THR A 71 0.21 -8.15 -3.33
N MET A 72 1.09 -7.75 -4.24
CA MET A 72 2.39 -7.14 -3.92
C MET A 72 2.32 -5.61 -3.85
N SER A 73 1.41 -4.99 -4.61
CA SER A 73 1.31 -3.53 -4.72
C SER A 73 -0.14 -3.05 -4.91
N PRO A 74 -1.06 -3.38 -3.99
CA PRO A 74 -2.48 -3.06 -4.13
C PRO A 74 -2.77 -1.56 -4.27
N GLN A 75 -1.92 -0.69 -3.70
CA GLN A 75 -2.04 0.76 -3.79
C GLN A 75 -1.77 1.29 -5.20
N THR A 76 -1.03 0.54 -6.03
CA THR A 76 -0.66 0.95 -7.39
C THR A 76 -1.62 0.47 -8.47
N CYS A 77 -2.63 -0.32 -8.08
CA CYS A 77 -3.61 -0.87 -9.01
C CYS A 77 -4.50 0.21 -9.61
N ASN A 78 -5.08 1.07 -8.77
CA ASN A 78 -6.07 2.05 -9.19
C ASN A 78 -5.44 3.44 -9.36
N GLY A 79 -5.67 4.09 -10.51
CA GLY A 79 -5.11 5.42 -10.81
C GLY A 79 -5.46 6.51 -9.79
N LYS A 80 -6.68 6.50 -9.21
CA LYS A 80 -7.08 7.42 -8.14
C LYS A 80 -6.28 7.17 -6.86
N LYS A 81 -6.04 5.89 -6.53
CA LYS A 81 -5.20 5.50 -5.37
C LYS A 81 -3.74 5.89 -5.58
N VAL A 82 -3.21 5.74 -6.80
CA VAL A 82 -1.86 6.21 -7.18
C VAL A 82 -1.75 7.72 -7.04
N ALA A 83 -2.69 8.50 -7.58
CA ALA A 83 -2.68 9.96 -7.46
C ALA A 83 -2.69 10.41 -5.99
N THR A 84 -3.50 9.74 -5.15
CA THR A 84 -3.56 10.00 -3.71
C THR A 84 -2.24 9.67 -3.02
N ALA A 85 -1.62 8.54 -3.34
CA ALA A 85 -0.32 8.15 -2.81
C ALA A 85 0.80 9.11 -3.23
N LEU A 86 0.78 9.59 -4.48
CA LEU A 86 1.72 10.61 -4.97
C LEU A 86 1.53 11.94 -4.23
N PHE A 87 0.29 12.38 -4.05
CA PHE A 87 -0.02 13.57 -3.28
C PHE A 87 0.52 13.48 -1.84
N ILE A 88 0.28 12.36 -1.15
CA ILE A 88 0.79 12.13 0.22
C ILE A 88 2.32 12.10 0.25
N ARG A 89 2.96 11.42 -0.71
CA ARG A 89 4.41 11.39 -0.82
C ARG A 89 4.97 12.79 -0.98
N ASP A 90 4.35 13.63 -1.80
CA ASP A 90 4.90 14.95 -2.10
C ASP A 90 4.63 15.95 -0.98
N SER A 91 3.47 15.85 -0.31
CA SER A 91 3.04 16.76 0.77
C SER A 91 3.24 16.22 2.20
N TYR A 92 4.04 15.15 2.38
CA TYR A 92 4.16 14.43 3.66
C TYR A 92 4.49 15.33 4.87
N GLU A 93 5.38 16.31 4.71
CA GLU A 93 5.80 17.17 5.83
C GLU A 93 4.65 18.05 6.31
N GLN A 94 3.93 18.66 5.36
CA GLN A 94 2.76 19.47 5.68
C GLN A 94 1.64 18.60 6.26
N LEU A 95 1.42 17.41 5.70
CA LEU A 95 0.45 16.45 6.21
C LEU A 95 0.76 16.03 7.65
N ALA A 96 2.03 15.80 8.00
CA ALA A 96 2.43 15.44 9.35
C ALA A 96 2.11 16.57 10.34
N GLU A 97 2.40 17.82 9.96
CA GLU A 97 2.09 18.99 10.77
C GLU A 97 0.59 19.22 10.92
N GLU A 98 -0.15 19.27 9.81
CA GLU A 98 -1.60 19.50 9.79
C GLU A 98 -2.37 18.38 10.53
N THR A 99 -1.90 17.14 10.43
CA THR A 99 -2.46 16.02 11.19
C THR A 99 -2.23 16.18 12.69
N ALA A 100 -1.07 16.69 13.10
CA ALA A 100 -0.80 16.99 14.51
C ALA A 100 -1.64 18.18 15.02
N GLN A 101 -1.92 19.16 14.17
CA GLN A 101 -2.84 20.26 14.47
C GLN A 101 -4.31 19.79 14.48
N GLY A 102 -4.62 18.74 13.71
CA GLY A 102 -5.96 18.18 13.53
C GLY A 102 -6.76 18.82 12.39
N GLN A 103 -6.17 19.74 11.64
CA GLN A 103 -6.79 20.45 10.52
C GLN A 103 -5.71 21.02 9.59
N GLY A 104 -6.06 21.25 8.33
CA GLY A 104 -5.18 21.85 7.34
C GLY A 104 -5.65 21.62 5.91
N GLU A 105 -5.04 22.31 4.95
CA GLU A 105 -5.47 22.27 3.54
C GLU A 105 -5.08 20.94 2.88
N HIS A 106 -3.87 20.46 3.11
CA HIS A 106 -3.40 19.20 2.53
C HIS A 106 -4.09 18.00 3.17
N LEU A 107 -4.35 18.05 4.49
CA LEU A 107 -5.14 17.05 5.19
C LEU A 107 -6.59 17.03 4.69
N ALA A 108 -7.19 18.20 4.49
CA ALA A 108 -8.53 18.26 3.91
C ALA A 108 -8.55 17.68 2.48
N THR A 109 -7.54 18.02 1.67
CA THR A 109 -7.39 17.53 0.30
C THR A 109 -7.26 16.01 0.25
N VAL A 110 -6.35 15.43 1.03
CA VAL A 110 -6.13 13.98 1.01
C VAL A 110 -7.38 13.22 1.46
N LEU A 111 -8.09 13.71 2.49
CA LEU A 111 -9.35 13.13 2.92
C LEU A 111 -10.42 13.22 1.83
N GLY A 112 -10.49 14.35 1.12
CA GLY A 112 -11.36 14.51 -0.04
C GLY A 112 -11.03 13.55 -1.19
N MET A 113 -9.75 13.19 -1.39
CA MET A 113 -9.36 12.18 -2.38
C MET A 113 -9.84 10.76 -2.02
N PHE A 114 -10.13 10.51 -0.73
CA PHE A 114 -10.83 9.31 -0.25
C PHE A 114 -12.35 9.50 -0.14
N ASP A 115 -12.90 10.51 -0.81
CA ASP A 115 -14.34 10.86 -0.82
C ASP A 115 -14.91 11.21 0.58
N CYS A 116 -14.05 11.51 1.56
CA CYS A 116 -14.47 12.04 2.86
C CYS A 116 -14.82 13.52 2.74
N THR A 117 -16.11 13.87 2.85
CA THR A 117 -16.57 15.26 2.78
C THR A 117 -17.51 15.62 3.93
N GLY A 118 -17.68 16.93 4.18
CA GLY A 118 -18.61 17.44 5.19
C GLY A 118 -18.29 16.97 6.61
N ALA A 119 -19.32 16.58 7.36
CA ALA A 119 -19.19 16.22 8.79
C ALA A 119 -18.29 15.00 9.05
N GLN A 120 -18.11 14.11 8.05
CA GLN A 120 -17.28 12.91 8.18
C GLN A 120 -15.78 13.23 8.14
N GLN A 121 -15.41 14.36 7.54
CA GLN A 121 -14.02 14.76 7.36
C GLN A 121 -13.32 15.00 8.70
N GLN A 122 -13.98 15.64 9.68
CA GLN A 122 -13.44 15.83 11.03
C GLN A 122 -13.23 14.51 11.77
N ALA A 123 -14.17 13.56 11.64
CA ALA A 123 -14.02 12.23 12.25
C ALA A 123 -12.84 11.47 11.63
N ALA A 124 -12.71 11.53 10.31
CA ALA A 124 -11.59 10.92 9.59
C ALA A 124 -10.25 11.57 9.92
N ALA A 125 -10.20 12.91 10.07
CA ALA A 125 -9.01 13.63 10.50
C ALA A 125 -8.58 13.23 11.92
N ALA A 126 -9.53 13.11 12.85
CA ALA A 126 -9.25 12.67 14.22
C ALA A 126 -8.72 11.23 14.28
N LEU A 127 -9.31 10.31 13.53
CA LEU A 127 -8.85 8.92 13.43
C LEU A 127 -7.48 8.83 12.74
N THR A 128 -7.24 9.60 11.68
CA THR A 128 -5.93 9.70 11.03
C THR A 128 -4.87 10.14 12.03
N ARG A 129 -5.15 11.17 12.82
CA ARG A 129 -4.25 11.64 13.89
C ARG A 129 -4.00 10.57 14.95
N GLN A 130 -5.02 9.81 15.34
CA GLN A 130 -4.87 8.70 16.28
C GLN A 130 -3.95 7.59 15.72
N HIS A 131 -4.17 7.16 14.47
CA HIS A 131 -3.35 6.16 13.80
C HIS A 131 -1.89 6.63 13.62
N MET A 132 -1.69 7.89 13.24
CA MET A 132 -0.34 8.43 13.15
C MET A 132 0.31 8.60 14.52
N GLY A 133 -0.46 8.97 15.56
CA GLY A 133 -0.01 9.03 16.95
C GLY A 133 0.55 7.69 17.45
N SER A 134 -0.11 6.58 17.11
CA SER A 134 0.40 5.25 17.45
C SER A 134 1.63 4.88 16.61
N ALA A 135 1.67 5.23 15.32
CA ALA A 135 2.81 4.97 14.44
C ALA A 135 4.09 5.72 14.87
N VAL A 136 3.98 7.01 15.21
CA VAL A 136 5.13 7.83 15.66
C VAL A 136 5.68 7.39 17.01
N SER A 137 4.85 6.74 17.82
CA SER A 137 5.23 6.20 19.14
C SER A 137 6.00 4.88 19.04
N GLN A 138 6.07 4.26 17.85
CA GLN A 138 6.82 3.03 17.66
C GLN A 138 8.34 3.28 17.71
N PRO A 139 9.11 2.39 18.34
CA PRO A 139 10.57 2.47 18.33
C PRO A 139 11.12 2.55 16.90
N GLY A 140 12.06 3.47 16.66
CA GLY A 140 12.74 3.60 15.37
C GLY A 140 12.01 4.43 14.30
N PHE A 141 10.79 4.93 14.57
CA PHE A 141 10.05 5.75 13.60
C PHE A 141 10.84 6.97 13.11
N GLY A 142 11.61 7.61 13.99
CA GLY A 142 12.46 8.76 13.63
C GLY A 142 13.44 8.44 12.49
N ALA A 143 14.01 7.23 12.50
CA ALA A 143 14.97 6.74 11.51
C ALA A 143 14.32 6.14 10.24
N THR A 144 12.99 5.99 10.22
CA THR A 144 12.27 5.48 9.06
C THR A 144 12.41 6.44 7.86
N PRO A 145 12.75 5.94 6.65
CA PRO A 145 12.84 6.76 5.45
C PRO A 145 11.53 7.50 5.16
N ARG A 146 11.62 8.71 4.59
CA ARG A 146 10.46 9.55 4.27
C ARG A 146 9.41 8.82 3.43
N ILE A 147 9.83 8.02 2.45
CA ILE A 147 8.89 7.28 1.59
C ILE A 147 8.08 6.24 2.38
N GLU A 148 8.69 5.58 3.35
CA GLU A 148 8.01 4.59 4.19
C GLU A 148 7.11 5.28 5.21
N LYS A 149 7.49 6.46 5.72
CA LYS A 149 6.60 7.29 6.54
C LYS A 149 5.36 7.75 5.76
N ALA A 150 5.53 8.15 4.51
CA ALA A 150 4.42 8.52 3.61
C ALA A 150 3.51 7.32 3.31
N ALA A 151 4.07 6.13 3.11
CA ALA A 151 3.29 4.89 2.94
C ALA A 151 2.45 4.58 4.19
N ARG A 152 3.05 4.63 5.38
CA ARG A 152 2.31 4.46 6.65
C ARG A 152 1.22 5.51 6.83
N PHE A 153 1.47 6.76 6.41
CA PHE A 153 0.47 7.81 6.43
C PHE A 153 -0.71 7.51 5.49
N TYR A 154 -0.43 7.02 4.28
CA TYR A 154 -1.47 6.56 3.35
C TYR A 154 -2.36 5.50 3.99
N ASP A 155 -1.77 4.48 4.61
CA ASP A 155 -2.53 3.39 5.24
C ASP A 155 -3.36 3.90 6.43
N ALA A 156 -2.84 4.87 7.19
CA ALA A 156 -3.56 5.52 8.29
C ALA A 156 -4.79 6.31 7.79
N VAL A 157 -4.62 7.11 6.73
CA VAL A 157 -5.74 7.87 6.12
C VAL A 157 -6.76 6.92 5.50
N GLN A 158 -6.32 5.91 4.75
CA GLN A 158 -7.20 4.92 4.15
C GLN A 158 -8.03 4.20 5.22
N SER A 159 -7.39 3.77 6.30
CA SER A 159 -8.06 3.11 7.42
C SER A 159 -9.07 4.02 8.11
N ALA A 160 -8.72 5.30 8.31
CA ALA A 160 -9.62 6.30 8.88
C ALA A 160 -10.82 6.59 7.96
N ALA A 161 -10.58 6.69 6.65
CA ALA A 161 -11.60 6.95 5.64
C ALA A 161 -12.61 5.80 5.55
N VAL A 162 -12.15 4.54 5.52
CA VAL A 162 -13.03 3.36 5.52
C VAL A 162 -13.92 3.34 6.76
N GLN A 163 -13.40 3.73 7.94
CA GLN A 163 -14.17 3.76 9.19
C GLN A 163 -15.14 4.94 9.30
N SER A 164 -14.81 6.09 8.70
CA SER A 164 -15.51 7.36 8.98
C SER A 164 -16.41 7.82 7.84
N CYS A 165 -16.06 7.49 6.60
CA CYS A 165 -16.62 8.12 5.42
C CYS A 165 -17.45 7.17 4.55
N ALA A 166 -17.38 5.86 4.82
CA ALA A 166 -18.02 4.82 4.03
C ALA A 166 -17.79 5.04 2.52
N ALA A 167 -16.58 4.72 2.07
CA ALA A 167 -16.30 4.52 0.65
C ALA A 167 -16.93 3.20 0.16
#